data_AF-A0A2W7TNW6-F1
#
_entry.id   AF-A0A2W7TNW6-F1
#
_cell.length_a   1.000
_cell.length_b   1.000
_cell.length_c   1.000
_cell.angle_alpha   90.00
_cell.angle_beta   90.00
_cell.angle_gamma   90.00
#
_symmetry.space_group_name_H-M   'P 1'
#
loop_
_entity.id
_entity.type
_entity.pdbx_description
1 polymer ?
#
loop_
_entity_poly.entity_id
_entity_poly.type
_entity_poly.pdbx_seq_one_letter_code
_entity_poly.pdbx_strand_id
1 'polypeptide(L)'
;MRKEEKIYKILESKLSTLEMQEKYLNLLNFKIEENRKSMGGLAIIMILLFLAFPLLIQTKISEISVGPFKLLDNTFAISIIPSVFAFCYYKYIMIWVDLSEQKNIYKCLTSKIFDIEYKSYLNIRLRSFSLIDSIENYNNNNQKTTPFGCLVDLIYLPVIIAIILMPYFFEYYCANFLFHKYGINSILNFIFFFSPIVLGLCTISIFFQVGKKDIYEL
;
A
#
# COMPACT_ATOMS: atom_id res chain seq x y z
N MET A 1 28.43 0.59 5.13
CA MET A 1 28.32 -0.29 3.94
C MET A 1 26.90 -0.15 3.44
N ARG A 2 26.72 0.36 2.21
CA ARG A 2 25.39 0.73 1.69
C ARG A 2 24.49 -0.51 1.57
N LYS A 3 23.17 -0.34 1.71
CA LYS A 3 22.16 -1.41 1.58
C LYS A 3 22.32 -2.23 0.30
N GLU A 4 22.65 -1.57 -0.80
CA GLU A 4 22.98 -2.16 -2.10
C GLU A 4 24.18 -3.12 -2.00
N GLU A 5 25.27 -2.72 -1.34
CA GLU A 5 26.49 -3.53 -1.15
C GLU A 5 26.22 -4.79 -0.30
N LYS A 6 25.29 -4.72 0.67
CA LYS A 6 24.83 -5.90 1.44
C LYS A 6 24.08 -6.90 0.54
N ILE A 7 23.16 -6.39 -0.27
CA ILE A 7 22.38 -7.21 -1.22
C ILE A 7 23.34 -7.87 -2.21
N TYR A 8 24.30 -7.11 -2.79
CA TYR A 8 25.28 -7.66 -3.71
C TYR A 8 26.10 -8.80 -3.12
N LYS A 9 26.61 -8.66 -1.89
CA LYS A 9 27.36 -9.73 -1.21
C LYS A 9 26.53 -11.01 -1.02
N ILE A 10 25.26 -10.87 -0.65
CA ILE A 10 24.37 -12.03 -0.45
C ILE A 10 24.09 -12.71 -1.80
N LEU A 11 23.77 -11.92 -2.83
CA LEU A 11 23.52 -12.43 -4.18
C LEU A 11 24.76 -13.17 -4.73
N GLU A 12 25.96 -12.64 -4.52
CA GLU A 12 27.20 -13.28 -4.94
C GLU A 12 27.51 -14.58 -4.20
N SER A 13 27.23 -14.61 -2.88
CA SER A 13 27.45 -15.81 -2.07
C SER A 13 26.44 -16.94 -2.34
N LYS A 14 25.22 -16.62 -2.77
CA LYS A 14 24.11 -17.60 -2.91
C LYS A 14 23.65 -17.85 -4.34
N LEU A 15 23.92 -16.95 -5.28
CA LEU A 15 23.55 -17.05 -6.69
C LEU A 15 24.82 -16.92 -7.55
N SER A 16 25.67 -17.94 -7.49
CA SER A 16 27.00 -17.94 -8.11
C SER A 16 26.98 -18.10 -9.63
N THR A 17 25.90 -18.62 -10.21
CA THR A 17 25.77 -18.82 -11.66
C THR A 17 24.75 -17.87 -12.28
N LEU A 18 24.98 -17.51 -13.55
CA LEU A 18 24.05 -16.68 -14.34
C LEU A 18 22.66 -17.30 -14.41
N GLU A 19 22.57 -18.62 -14.62
CA GLU A 19 21.31 -19.36 -14.67
C GLU A 19 20.51 -19.23 -13.35
N MET A 20 21.17 -19.31 -12.19
CA MET A 20 20.51 -19.12 -10.90
C MET A 20 20.05 -17.67 -10.69
N GLN A 21 20.85 -16.71 -11.17
CA GLN A 21 20.48 -15.29 -11.13
C GLN A 21 19.26 -15.00 -12.01
N GLU A 22 19.22 -15.49 -13.25
CA GLU A 22 18.06 -15.36 -14.15
C GLU A 22 16.82 -16.05 -13.59
N LYS A 23 16.96 -17.26 -13.04
CA LYS A 23 15.85 -17.97 -12.38
C LYS A 23 15.30 -17.17 -11.20
N TYR A 24 16.17 -16.61 -10.37
CA TYR A 24 15.75 -15.75 -9.26
C TYR A 24 15.10 -14.45 -9.75
N LEU A 25 15.63 -13.83 -10.81
CA LEU A 25 15.06 -12.65 -11.46
C LEU A 25 13.61 -12.91 -11.91
N ASN A 26 13.37 -14.06 -12.55
CA ASN A 26 12.06 -14.45 -13.03
C ASN A 26 11.06 -14.68 -11.87
N LEU A 27 11.48 -15.38 -10.81
CA LEU A 27 10.67 -15.57 -9.61
C LEU A 27 10.34 -14.24 -8.93
N LEU A 28 11.31 -13.32 -8.87
CA LEU A 28 11.14 -12.00 -8.30
C LEU A 28 10.17 -11.16 -9.13
N ASN A 29 10.27 -11.17 -10.46
CA ASN A 29 9.34 -10.47 -11.34
C ASN A 29 7.90 -10.99 -11.17
N PHE A 30 7.73 -12.32 -11.14
CA PHE A 30 6.43 -12.94 -10.91
C PHE A 30 5.81 -12.50 -9.57
N LYS A 31 6.60 -12.49 -8.49
CA LYS A 31 6.14 -12.05 -7.18
C LYS A 31 5.80 -10.56 -7.14
N ILE A 32 6.57 -9.71 -7.82
CA ILE A 32 6.26 -8.29 -7.96
C ILE A 32 4.91 -8.10 -8.66
N GLU A 33 4.66 -8.81 -9.76
CA GLU A 33 3.39 -8.72 -10.49
C GLU A 33 2.20 -9.21 -9.67
N GLU A 34 2.35 -10.33 -8.95
CA GLU A 34 1.32 -10.87 -8.06
C GLU A 34 0.97 -9.87 -6.94
N ASN A 35 1.98 -9.33 -6.26
CA ASN A 35 1.80 -8.32 -5.22
C ASN A 35 1.12 -7.05 -5.75
N ARG A 36 1.44 -6.60 -6.97
CA ARG A 36 0.76 -5.46 -7.61
C ARG A 36 -0.72 -5.72 -7.86
N LYS A 37 -1.06 -6.91 -8.37
CA LYS A 37 -2.46 -7.29 -8.59
C LYS A 37 -3.23 -7.29 -7.27
N SER A 38 -2.65 -7.86 -6.22
CA SER A 38 -3.26 -7.86 -4.88
C SER A 38 -3.43 -6.44 -4.31
N MET A 39 -2.42 -5.58 -4.44
CA MET A 39 -2.53 -4.17 -4.04
C MET A 39 -3.64 -3.43 -4.81
N GLY A 40 -3.74 -3.65 -6.12
CA GLY A 40 -4.80 -3.08 -6.95
C GLY A 40 -6.19 -3.51 -6.49
N GLY A 41 -6.38 -4.80 -6.19
CA GLY A 41 -7.62 -5.33 -5.64
C GLY A 41 -7.99 -4.69 -4.30
N LEU A 42 -7.03 -4.58 -3.37
CA LEU A 42 -7.23 -3.93 -2.07
C LEU A 42 -7.61 -2.44 -2.21
N ALA A 43 -6.94 -1.72 -3.11
CA ALA A 43 -7.25 -0.31 -3.38
C ALA A 43 -8.67 -0.13 -3.92
N ILE A 44 -9.11 -0.99 -4.84
CA ILE A 44 -10.49 -0.96 -5.36
C ILE A 44 -11.48 -1.20 -4.24
N ILE A 45 -11.24 -2.20 -3.38
CA ILE A 45 -12.12 -2.49 -2.23
C ILE A 45 -12.19 -1.27 -1.29
N MET A 46 -11.05 -0.65 -0.96
CA MET A 46 -11.02 0.55 -0.14
C MET A 46 -11.83 1.70 -0.76
N ILE A 47 -11.69 1.96 -2.06
CA ILE A 47 -12.46 3.00 -2.77
C ILE A 47 -13.96 2.70 -2.71
N LEU A 48 -14.35 1.44 -2.95
CA LEU A 48 -15.75 1.03 -2.87
C LEU A 48 -16.32 1.21 -1.47
N LEU A 49 -15.58 0.84 -0.42
CA LEU A 49 -15.99 1.04 0.97
C LEU A 49 -16.08 2.52 1.36
N PHE A 50 -15.14 3.33 0.88
CA PHE A 50 -15.13 4.78 1.08
C PHE A 50 -16.37 5.45 0.50
N LEU A 51 -16.83 5.00 -0.68
CA LEU A 51 -18.06 5.48 -1.30
C LEU A 51 -19.32 4.85 -0.68
N ALA A 52 -19.27 3.56 -0.34
CA ALA A 52 -20.42 2.83 0.18
C ALA A 52 -20.85 3.31 1.56
N PHE A 53 -19.91 3.59 2.47
CA PHE A 53 -20.25 3.99 3.84
C PHE A 53 -21.16 5.25 3.92
N PRO A 54 -20.81 6.41 3.31
CA PRO A 54 -21.68 7.58 3.36
C PRO A 54 -23.02 7.34 2.64
N LEU A 55 -23.02 6.56 1.54
CA LEU A 55 -24.26 6.19 0.85
C LEU A 55 -25.18 5.33 1.74
N LEU A 56 -24.64 4.37 2.48
CA LEU A 56 -25.40 3.52 3.40
C LEU A 56 -25.92 4.30 4.62
N ILE A 57 -25.19 5.33 5.07
CA ILE A 57 -25.67 6.22 6.14
C ILE A 57 -26.85 7.08 5.67
N GLN A 58 -26.78 7.61 4.45
CA GLN A 58 -27.80 8.52 3.92
C GLN A 58 -29.04 7.79 3.40
N THR A 59 -28.91 6.52 3.03
CA THR A 59 -30.02 5.74 2.50
C THR A 59 -31.01 5.36 3.61
N LYS A 60 -32.28 5.73 3.43
CA LYS A 60 -33.42 5.28 4.26
C LYS A 60 -33.86 3.84 3.95
N ILE A 61 -33.02 3.07 3.24
CA ILE A 61 -33.37 1.74 2.79
C ILE A 61 -33.33 0.81 4.02
N SER A 62 -34.51 0.51 4.54
CA SER A 62 -34.72 -0.34 5.70
C SER A 62 -34.59 -1.83 5.39
N GLU A 63 -34.59 -2.22 4.12
CA GLU A 63 -34.51 -3.62 3.71
C GLU A 63 -33.78 -3.74 2.36
N ILE A 64 -32.70 -4.52 2.34
CA ILE A 64 -32.06 -4.96 1.09
C ILE A 64 -32.45 -6.43 0.89
N SER A 65 -33.26 -6.70 -0.12
CA SER A 65 -33.66 -8.07 -0.50
C SER A 65 -32.79 -8.55 -1.67
N VAL A 66 -32.09 -9.66 -1.46
CA VAL A 66 -31.37 -10.38 -2.52
C VAL A 66 -31.88 -11.82 -2.52
N GLY A 67 -32.89 -12.10 -3.35
CA GLY A 67 -33.54 -13.40 -3.39
C GLY A 67 -34.26 -13.74 -2.06
N PRO A 68 -34.12 -14.96 -1.50
CA PRO A 68 -34.77 -15.33 -0.23
C PRO A 68 -34.10 -14.69 0.99
N PHE A 69 -32.96 -14.01 0.83
CA PHE A 69 -32.26 -13.34 1.92
C PHE A 69 -32.74 -11.89 2.05
N LYS A 70 -33.33 -11.59 3.20
CA LYS A 70 -33.71 -10.24 3.60
C LYS A 70 -32.72 -9.74 4.65
N LEU A 71 -31.88 -8.78 4.28
CA LEU A 71 -31.11 -8.01 5.26
C LEU A 71 -32.04 -6.92 5.81
N LEU A 72 -32.66 -7.24 6.96
CA LEU A 72 -33.56 -6.35 7.70
C LEU A 72 -32.83 -5.23 8.45
N ASP A 73 -31.50 -5.30 8.52
CA ASP A 73 -30.71 -4.39 9.35
C ASP A 73 -29.39 -4.02 8.65
N ASN A 74 -29.40 -2.89 7.94
CA ASN A 74 -28.21 -2.28 7.34
C ASN A 74 -27.15 -1.88 8.40
N THR A 75 -27.52 -1.96 9.69
CA THR A 75 -26.68 -1.69 10.85
C THR A 75 -25.44 -2.58 10.91
N PHE A 76 -25.55 -3.87 10.61
CA PHE A 76 -24.39 -4.77 10.59
C PHE A 76 -23.42 -4.41 9.46
N ALA A 77 -23.94 -4.18 8.26
CA ALA A 77 -23.14 -3.78 7.10
C ALA A 77 -22.42 -2.44 7.34
N ILE A 78 -23.10 -1.46 7.93
CA ILE A 78 -22.50 -0.17 8.31
C ILE A 78 -21.41 -0.36 9.39
N SER A 79 -21.62 -1.27 10.34
CA SER A 79 -20.68 -1.49 11.45
C SER A 79 -19.40 -2.22 11.03
N ILE A 80 -19.45 -3.11 10.04
CA ILE A 80 -18.29 -3.90 9.61
C ILE A 80 -17.36 -3.15 8.66
N ILE A 81 -17.87 -2.17 7.90
CA ILE A 81 -17.11 -1.43 6.88
C ILE A 81 -15.79 -0.86 7.43
N PRO A 82 -15.74 -0.18 8.59
CA PRO A 82 -14.50 0.43 9.07
C PRO A 82 -13.42 -0.61 9.38
N SER A 83 -13.81 -1.76 9.93
CA SER A 83 -12.88 -2.85 10.22
C SER A 83 -12.31 -3.47 8.95
N VAL A 84 -13.16 -3.70 7.94
CA VAL A 84 -12.73 -4.23 6.64
C VAL A 84 -11.82 -3.22 5.94
N PHE A 85 -12.19 -1.94 5.96
CA PHE A 85 -11.39 -0.88 5.38
C PHE A 85 -10.00 -0.80 6.02
N ALA A 86 -9.94 -0.77 7.36
CA ALA A 86 -8.67 -0.74 8.10
C ALA A 86 -7.83 -1.99 7.84
N PHE A 87 -8.44 -3.16 7.71
CA PHE A 87 -7.75 -4.40 7.36
C PHE A 87 -7.17 -4.34 5.94
N CYS A 88 -7.96 -3.86 4.98
CA CYS A 88 -7.51 -3.69 3.60
C CYS A 88 -6.35 -2.70 3.53
N TYR A 89 -6.42 -1.59 4.26
CA TYR A 89 -5.35 -0.59 4.31
C TYR A 89 -4.08 -1.14 4.97
N TYR A 90 -4.21 -1.83 6.11
CA TYR A 90 -3.11 -2.53 6.77
C TYR A 90 -2.41 -3.51 5.81
N LYS A 91 -3.17 -4.35 5.12
CA LYS A 91 -2.62 -5.30 4.13
C LYS A 91 -2.00 -4.60 2.93
N TYR A 92 -2.60 -3.52 2.47
CA TYR A 92 -2.07 -2.71 1.38
C TYR A 92 -0.68 -2.17 1.74
N ILE A 93 -0.52 -1.60 2.93
CA ILE A 93 0.77 -1.08 3.40
C ILE A 93 1.80 -2.19 3.57
N MET A 94 1.43 -3.34 4.14
CA MET A 94 2.32 -4.49 4.27
C MET A 94 2.87 -4.93 2.90
N ILE A 95 1.99 -5.10 1.90
CA ILE A 95 2.41 -5.50 0.55
C ILE A 95 3.24 -4.40 -0.12
N TRP A 96 2.91 -3.13 0.09
CA TRP A 96 3.68 -2.00 -0.45
C TRP A 96 5.12 -2.00 0.04
N VAL A 97 5.34 -2.28 1.33
CA VAL A 97 6.69 -2.39 1.92
C VAL A 97 7.48 -3.53 1.28
N ASP A 98 6.91 -4.74 1.23
CA ASP A 98 7.57 -5.90 0.63
C ASP A 98 7.91 -5.65 -0.85
N LEU A 99 6.97 -5.05 -1.58
CA LEU A 99 7.13 -4.71 -2.98
C LEU A 99 8.25 -3.69 -3.19
N SER A 100 8.39 -2.70 -2.32
CA SER A 100 9.49 -1.73 -2.35
C SER A 100 10.85 -2.42 -2.22
N GLU A 101 10.98 -3.35 -1.27
CA GLU A 101 12.22 -4.13 -1.09
C GLU A 101 12.51 -5.04 -2.28
N GLN A 102 11.50 -5.76 -2.78
CA GLN A 102 11.63 -6.63 -3.95
C GLN A 102 12.10 -5.85 -5.18
N LYS A 103 11.56 -4.64 -5.41
CA LYS A 103 11.98 -3.77 -6.51
C LYS A 103 13.43 -3.31 -6.37
N ASN A 104 13.90 -3.06 -5.15
CA ASN A 104 15.30 -2.69 -4.91
C ASN A 104 16.25 -3.87 -5.20
N ILE A 105 15.88 -5.08 -4.76
CA ILE A 105 16.63 -6.30 -5.07
C ILE A 105 16.65 -6.56 -6.57
N TYR A 106 15.50 -6.42 -7.24
CA TYR A 106 15.36 -6.57 -8.69
C TYR A 106 16.34 -5.66 -9.42
N LYS A 107 16.36 -4.38 -9.05
CA LYS A 107 17.23 -3.36 -9.64
C LYS A 107 18.73 -3.63 -9.41
N CYS A 108 19.10 -4.20 -8.26
CA CYS A 108 20.48 -4.64 -8.00
C CYS A 108 20.85 -5.83 -8.90
N LEU A 109 19.95 -6.80 -9.02
CA LEU A 109 20.18 -8.02 -9.79
C LEU A 109 20.29 -7.72 -11.29
N THR A 110 19.39 -6.91 -11.85
CA THR A 110 19.44 -6.50 -13.26
C THR A 110 20.67 -5.66 -13.56
N SER A 111 21.08 -4.77 -12.65
CA SER A 111 22.33 -4.03 -12.77
C SER A 111 23.54 -4.97 -12.87
N LYS A 112 23.56 -6.06 -12.08
CA LYS A 112 24.65 -7.05 -12.10
C LYS A 112 24.62 -7.94 -13.35
N ILE A 113 23.46 -8.47 -13.72
CA ILE A 113 23.31 -9.40 -14.85
C ILE A 113 23.67 -8.72 -16.17
N PHE A 114 23.20 -7.49 -16.36
CA PHE A 114 23.38 -6.76 -17.61
C PHE A 114 24.59 -5.82 -17.62
N ASP A 115 25.38 -5.80 -16.54
CA ASP A 115 26.51 -4.89 -16.34
C ASP A 115 26.17 -3.41 -16.66
N ILE A 116 25.01 -2.98 -16.15
CA ILE A 116 24.51 -1.62 -16.32
C ILE A 116 24.50 -0.91 -14.98
N GLU A 117 24.72 0.41 -14.98
CA GLU A 117 24.69 1.19 -13.74
C GLU A 117 23.31 1.07 -13.05
N TYR A 118 23.33 0.96 -11.72
CA TYR A 118 22.12 0.82 -10.91
C TYR A 118 21.06 1.88 -11.24
N LYS A 119 21.45 3.14 -11.40
CA LYS A 119 20.55 4.27 -11.70
C LYS A 119 20.38 4.55 -13.21
N SER A 120 20.91 3.70 -14.09
CA SER A 120 20.80 3.92 -15.53
C SER A 120 19.34 3.90 -16.01
N TYR A 121 19.06 4.66 -17.06
CA TYR A 121 17.75 4.69 -17.71
C TYR A 121 17.29 3.28 -18.15
N LEU A 122 18.21 2.48 -18.68
CA LEU A 122 17.95 1.10 -19.10
C LEU A 122 17.50 0.24 -17.91
N ASN A 123 18.22 0.32 -16.78
CA ASN A 123 17.89 -0.46 -15.60
C ASN A 123 16.53 -0.06 -14.99
N ILE A 124 16.18 1.22 -15.06
CA ILE A 124 14.88 1.73 -14.61
C ILE A 124 13.74 1.20 -15.49
N ARG A 125 13.96 1.06 -16.81
CA ARG A 125 12.96 0.56 -17.76
C ARG A 125 12.76 -0.96 -17.73
N LEU A 126 13.73 -1.71 -17.24
CA LEU A 126 13.59 -3.17 -17.04
C LEU A 126 12.57 -3.50 -15.94
N ARG A 127 12.29 -2.57 -15.02
CA ARG A 127 11.26 -2.74 -14.00
C ARG A 127 9.88 -2.75 -14.65
N SER A 128 9.03 -3.67 -14.20
CA SER A 128 7.63 -3.74 -14.59
C SER A 128 6.94 -2.38 -14.41
N PHE A 129 6.12 -1.94 -15.37
CA PHE A 129 5.46 -0.63 -15.33
C PHE A 129 4.46 -0.50 -14.17
N SER A 130 4.51 0.62 -13.46
CA SER A 130 3.46 1.04 -12.51
C SER A 130 3.28 2.55 -12.64
N LEU A 131 2.05 3.03 -12.50
CA LEU A 131 1.75 4.47 -12.54
C LEU A 131 2.54 5.23 -11.47
N ILE A 132 2.60 4.70 -10.24
CA ILE A 132 3.35 5.29 -9.13
C ILE A 132 4.85 5.34 -9.46
N ASP A 133 5.40 4.25 -10.01
CA ASP A 133 6.80 4.16 -10.40
C ASP A 133 7.13 5.13 -11.56
N SER A 134 6.17 5.36 -12.46
CA SER A 134 6.33 6.27 -13.60
C SER A 134 6.36 7.72 -13.16
N ILE A 135 5.51 8.08 -12.20
CA ILE A 135 5.49 9.40 -11.57
C ILE A 135 6.81 9.66 -10.84
N GLU A 136 7.27 8.69 -10.02
CA GLU A 136 8.54 8.79 -9.30
C GLU A 136 9.73 8.97 -10.25
N ASN A 137 9.79 8.19 -11.33
CA ASN A 137 10.86 8.27 -12.33
C ASN A 137 10.85 9.60 -13.09
N TYR A 138 9.65 10.14 -13.40
CA TYR A 138 9.53 11.41 -14.11
C TYR A 138 9.98 12.60 -13.23
N ASN A 139 9.60 12.61 -11.95
CA ASN A 139 10.00 13.64 -10.99
C ASN A 139 11.50 13.56 -10.65
N ASN A 140 12.05 12.35 -10.49
CA ASN A 140 13.45 12.19 -10.07
C ASN A 140 14.48 12.42 -11.20
N ASN A 141 14.18 12.08 -12.45
CA ASN A 141 15.17 12.09 -13.52
C ASN A 141 15.15 13.34 -14.43
N ASN A 142 14.02 14.04 -14.58
CA ASN A 142 13.88 15.02 -15.65
C ASN A 142 13.65 16.48 -15.22
N GLN A 143 13.35 16.78 -13.95
CA GLN A 143 12.83 18.12 -13.60
C GLN A 143 13.51 18.86 -12.44
N LYS A 144 14.40 18.22 -11.66
CA LYS A 144 14.98 18.84 -10.44
C LYS A 144 15.78 20.13 -10.67
N THR A 145 16.22 20.42 -11.89
CA THR A 145 17.02 21.62 -12.22
C THR A 145 16.19 22.78 -12.80
N THR A 146 14.87 22.62 -12.94
CA THR A 146 14.00 23.67 -13.50
C THR A 146 13.05 24.23 -12.43
N PRO A 147 12.70 25.53 -12.45
CA PRO A 147 11.74 26.12 -11.51
C PRO A 147 10.36 25.46 -11.55
N PHE A 148 10.00 24.85 -12.69
CA PHE A 148 8.79 24.03 -12.83
C PHE A 148 8.85 22.73 -12.01
N GLY A 149 10.02 22.13 -11.82
CA GLY A 149 10.17 20.92 -10.98
C GLY A 149 9.83 21.17 -9.51
N CYS A 150 10.22 22.33 -8.97
CA CYS A 150 9.89 22.71 -7.59
C CYS A 150 8.37 22.91 -7.38
N LEU A 151 7.68 23.51 -8.36
CA LEU A 151 6.22 23.65 -8.34
C LEU A 151 5.51 22.30 -8.41
N VAL A 152 6.00 21.38 -9.24
CA VAL A 152 5.48 20.01 -9.34
C VAL A 152 5.64 19.30 -7.99
N ASP A 153 6.82 19.35 -7.38
CA ASP A 153 7.07 18.74 -6.06
C ASP A 153 6.18 19.34 -4.96
N LEU A 154 5.96 20.66 -4.98
CA LEU A 154 5.10 21.36 -4.01
C LEU A 154 3.63 20.94 -4.11
N ILE A 155 3.13 20.59 -5.31
CA ILE A 155 1.77 20.07 -5.51
C ILE A 155 1.71 18.58 -5.18
N TYR A 156 2.74 17.81 -5.55
CA TYR A 156 2.77 16.36 -5.35
C TYR A 156 2.87 15.95 -3.89
N LEU A 157 3.68 16.64 -3.10
CA LEU A 157 3.90 16.29 -1.70
C LEU A 157 2.60 16.33 -0.86
N PRO A 158 1.77 17.39 -0.93
CA PRO A 158 0.43 17.39 -0.33
C PRO A 158 -0.47 16.26 -0.82
N VAL A 159 -0.43 15.91 -2.11
CA VAL A 159 -1.25 14.82 -2.67
C VAL A 159 -0.83 13.47 -2.09
N ILE A 160 0.49 13.20 -2.00
CA ILE A 160 0.99 11.96 -1.40
C ILE A 160 0.62 11.89 0.08
N ILE A 161 0.81 12.99 0.82
CA ILE A 161 0.42 13.08 2.23
C ILE A 161 -1.09 12.84 2.38
N ALA A 162 -1.90 13.45 1.52
CA ALA A 162 -3.34 13.25 1.53
C ALA A 162 -3.70 11.78 1.26
N ILE A 163 -3.09 11.13 0.28
CA ILE A 163 -3.33 9.70 -0.02
C ILE A 163 -2.95 8.81 1.17
N ILE A 164 -1.86 9.11 1.88
CA ILE A 164 -1.42 8.33 3.05
C ILE A 164 -2.33 8.59 4.26
N LEU A 165 -2.75 9.84 4.50
CA LEU A 165 -3.54 10.20 5.67
C LEU A 165 -5.05 9.98 5.51
N MET A 166 -5.56 10.00 4.27
CA MET A 166 -6.99 9.86 3.97
C MET A 166 -7.63 8.58 4.54
N PRO A 167 -6.98 7.41 4.51
CA PRO A 167 -7.47 6.21 5.19
C PRO A 167 -7.73 6.41 6.69
N TYR A 168 -6.83 7.08 7.40
CA TYR A 168 -6.99 7.35 8.83
C TYR A 168 -8.11 8.36 9.11
N PHE A 169 -8.26 9.38 8.27
CA PHE A 169 -9.39 10.31 8.37
C PHE A 169 -10.72 9.60 8.17
N PHE A 170 -10.79 8.68 7.20
CA PHE A 170 -11.98 7.87 6.96
C PHE A 170 -12.28 6.91 8.12
N GLU A 171 -11.28 6.21 8.65
CA GLU A 171 -11.42 5.35 9.82
C GLU A 171 -11.95 6.14 11.03
N TYR A 172 -11.36 7.31 11.30
CA TYR A 172 -11.82 8.20 12.37
C TYR A 172 -13.27 8.66 12.16
N TYR A 173 -13.62 9.11 10.95
CA TYR A 173 -14.98 9.50 10.60
C TYR A 173 -15.98 8.38 10.85
N CYS A 174 -15.68 7.16 10.40
CA CYS A 174 -16.57 6.03 10.57
C CYS A 174 -16.69 5.58 12.03
N ALA A 175 -15.57 5.48 12.75
CA ALA A 175 -15.56 5.09 14.16
C ALA A 175 -16.35 6.09 15.01
N ASN A 176 -16.19 7.39 14.75
CA ASN A 176 -16.93 8.44 15.45
C ASN A 176 -18.45 8.34 15.16
N PHE A 177 -18.82 8.10 13.91
CA PHE A 177 -20.22 7.89 13.54
C PHE A 177 -20.84 6.68 14.25
N LEU A 178 -20.15 5.54 14.24
CA LEU A 178 -20.61 4.31 14.90
C LEU A 178 -20.77 4.50 16.42
N PHE A 179 -19.81 5.19 17.05
CA PHE A 179 -19.87 5.49 18.49
C PHE A 179 -21.09 6.35 18.83
N HIS A 180 -21.34 7.43 18.08
CA HIS A 180 -22.49 8.29 18.33
C HIS A 180 -23.83 7.62 18.02
N LYS A 181 -23.91 6.76 16.99
CA LYS A 181 -25.17 6.15 16.56
C LYS A 181 -25.56 4.90 17.37
N TYR A 182 -24.60 4.04 17.69
CA TYR A 182 -24.86 2.73 18.30
C TYR A 182 -24.29 2.58 19.72
N GLY A 183 -23.38 3.46 20.13
CA GLY A 183 -22.66 3.35 21.39
C GLY A 183 -21.85 2.05 21.52
N ILE A 184 -21.43 1.74 22.74
CA ILE A 184 -20.67 0.52 23.08
C ILE A 184 -21.55 -0.39 23.94
N ASN A 185 -22.79 -0.60 23.49
CA ASN A 185 -23.81 -1.29 24.28
C ASN A 185 -23.78 -2.82 24.09
N SER A 186 -23.05 -3.31 23.09
CA SER A 186 -22.92 -4.74 22.79
C SER A 186 -21.47 -5.11 22.52
N ILE A 187 -21.13 -6.39 22.75
CA ILE A 187 -19.80 -6.94 22.45
C ILE A 187 -19.48 -6.80 20.95
N LEU A 188 -20.46 -6.96 20.07
CA LEU A 188 -20.26 -6.77 18.63
C LEU A 188 -19.91 -5.31 18.30
N ASN A 189 -20.62 -4.34 18.86
CA ASN A 189 -20.30 -2.92 18.66
C ASN A 189 -18.93 -2.57 19.23
N PHE A 190 -18.56 -3.16 20.36
CA PHE A 190 -17.21 -3.04 20.92
C PHE A 190 -16.15 -3.56 19.92
N ILE A 191 -16.32 -4.76 19.38
CA ILE A 191 -15.37 -5.34 18.42
C ILE A 191 -15.24 -4.47 17.16
N PHE A 192 -16.36 -4.04 16.58
CA PHE A 192 -16.36 -3.21 15.37
C PHE A 192 -15.82 -1.79 15.60
N PHE A 193 -15.95 -1.26 16.81
CA PHE A 193 -15.36 0.03 17.17
C PHE A 193 -13.84 -0.06 17.40
N PHE A 194 -13.37 -1.11 18.09
CA PHE A 194 -11.95 -1.25 18.43
C PHE A 194 -11.09 -1.83 17.32
N SER A 195 -11.63 -2.71 16.47
CA SER A 195 -10.83 -3.36 15.42
C SER A 195 -10.17 -2.39 14.43
N PRO A 196 -10.83 -1.33 13.92
CA PRO A 196 -10.16 -0.35 13.06
C PRO A 196 -9.02 0.36 13.79
N ILE A 197 -9.22 0.72 15.06
CA ILE A 197 -8.20 1.40 15.89
C ILE A 197 -6.96 0.51 16.04
N VAL A 198 -7.15 -0.77 16.40
CA VAL A 198 -6.05 -1.73 16.55
C VAL A 198 -5.31 -1.91 15.22
N LEU A 199 -6.04 -2.07 14.11
CA LEU A 199 -5.44 -2.22 12.78
C LEU A 199 -4.71 -0.95 12.32
N GLY A 200 -5.24 0.23 12.62
CA GLY A 200 -4.58 1.51 12.38
C GLY A 200 -3.26 1.63 13.14
N LEU A 201 -3.24 1.27 14.43
CA LEU A 201 -2.01 1.22 15.24
C LEU A 201 -0.98 0.22 14.70
N CYS A 202 -1.41 -0.95 14.25
CA CYS A 202 -0.55 -1.92 13.58
C CYS A 202 0.05 -1.33 12.28
N THR A 203 -0.75 -0.60 11.51
CA THR A 203 -0.30 0.05 10.27
C THR A 203 0.74 1.14 10.54
N ILE A 204 0.50 1.97 11.55
CA ILE A 204 1.48 2.98 12.03
C ILE A 204 2.78 2.29 12.48
N SER A 205 2.68 1.16 13.18
CA SER A 205 3.84 0.39 13.63
C SER A 205 4.69 -0.12 12.46
N ILE A 206 4.07 -0.52 11.34
CA ILE A 206 4.79 -0.89 10.12
C ILE A 206 5.59 0.31 9.59
N PHE A 207 4.98 1.50 9.49
CA PHE A 207 5.70 2.70 9.05
C PHE A 207 6.91 3.01 9.94
N PHE A 208 6.76 2.91 11.26
CA PHE A 208 7.88 3.09 12.19
C PHE A 208 8.97 2.03 12.00
N GLN A 209 8.62 0.77 11.79
CA GLN A 209 9.60 -0.30 11.57
C GLN A 209 10.38 -0.08 10.27
N VAL A 210 9.71 0.32 9.20
CA VAL A 210 10.35 0.63 7.91
C VAL A 210 11.27 1.82 8.04
N GLY A 211 10.80 2.93 8.63
CA GLY A 211 11.62 4.11 8.87
C GLY A 211 12.84 3.81 9.75
N LYS A 212 12.67 2.98 10.79
CA LYS A 212 13.78 2.51 11.62
C LYS A 212 14.78 1.69 10.80
N LYS A 213 14.32 0.70 10.03
CA LYS A 213 15.18 -0.15 9.21
C LYS A 213 16.05 0.69 8.27
N ASP A 214 15.48 1.70 7.63
CA ASP A 214 16.24 2.58 6.73
C ASP A 214 17.27 3.45 7.47
N ILE A 215 16.99 3.91 8.71
CA ILE A 215 17.95 4.67 9.54
C ILE A 215 19.13 3.81 10.01
N TYR A 216 18.89 2.55 10.40
CA TYR A 216 19.95 1.65 10.90
C TYR A 216 20.71 0.90 9.78
N GLU A 217 20.21 0.94 8.53
CA GLU A 217 20.86 0.34 7.36
C GLU A 217 21.62 1.34 6.47
N LEU A 218 21.48 2.65 6.71
CA LEU A 218 22.30 3.74 6.15
C LEU A 218 23.70 3.77 6.80
#